data_AF-A0A960PIC0-F1
#
_entry.id   AF-A0A960PIC0-F1
#
_cell.length_a   1.000
_cell.length_b   1.000
_cell.length_c   1.000
_cell.angle_alpha   90.00
_cell.angle_beta   90.00
_cell.angle_gamma   90.00
#
_symmetry.space_group_name_H-M   'P 1'
#
loop_
_entity.id
_entity.type
_entity.pdbx_description
1 polymer ?
#
loop_
_entity_poly.entity_id
_entity_poly.type
_entity_poly.pdbx_seq_one_letter_code
_entity_poly.pdbx_strand_id
1 'polypeptide(L)'
;MSAQAAPAPDRYPSRVGREGGFVRRTDPVCWGSDDPQPPGPLSRSQLQRFDDDGFLVVDRLIDETTIAACLAQLAEAEADPTRLASELAVTEPDSGLLRSLFAVHADDGPLGSLARDARLVSVARQILADEVYVHQSRINLKRGVGGKQFPWHSDFETWHVEDG
;
A
#
# COMPACT_ATOMS: atom_id res chain seq x y z
N MET A 1 20.75 -20.78 -27.38
CA MET A 1 19.34 -21.14 -27.10
C MET A 1 19.19 -21.21 -25.60
N SER A 2 18.66 -20.17 -24.95
CA SER A 2 18.40 -20.21 -23.51
C SER A 2 17.14 -21.02 -23.28
N ALA A 3 17.25 -22.09 -22.50
CA ALA A 3 16.10 -22.86 -22.06
C ALA A 3 15.23 -21.96 -21.16
N GLN A 4 14.00 -21.73 -21.57
CA GLN A 4 13.00 -21.06 -20.73
C GLN A 4 12.60 -22.06 -19.64
N ALA A 5 12.92 -21.74 -18.39
CA ALA A 5 12.50 -22.54 -17.25
C ALA A 5 10.96 -22.62 -17.22
N ALA A 6 10.42 -23.80 -16.91
CA ALA A 6 8.99 -23.94 -16.68
C ALA A 6 8.56 -22.99 -15.54
N PRO A 7 7.38 -22.35 -15.64
CA PRO A 7 6.90 -21.48 -14.57
C PRO A 7 6.80 -22.26 -13.26
N ALA A 8 7.26 -21.62 -12.17
CA ALA A 8 7.12 -22.19 -10.84
C ALA A 8 5.63 -22.46 -10.52
N PRO A 9 5.31 -23.50 -9.74
CA PRO A 9 3.93 -23.80 -9.38
C PRO A 9 3.32 -22.65 -8.57
N ASP A 10 2.07 -22.31 -8.88
CA ASP A 10 1.30 -21.30 -8.13
C ASP A 10 1.11 -21.75 -6.68
N ARG A 11 1.69 -20.99 -5.75
CA ARG A 11 1.68 -21.27 -4.30
C ARG A 11 0.36 -20.84 -3.64
N TYR A 12 -0.42 -19.96 -4.27
CA TYR A 12 -1.62 -19.33 -3.71
C TYR A 12 -2.79 -19.31 -4.71
N PRO A 13 -3.25 -20.46 -5.22
CA PRO A 13 -4.31 -20.49 -6.22
C PRO A 13 -5.65 -19.96 -5.66
N SER A 14 -6.24 -19.00 -6.37
CA SER A 14 -7.57 -18.45 -6.08
C SER A 14 -8.40 -18.28 -7.36
N ARG A 15 -9.74 -18.21 -7.22
CA ARG A 15 -10.72 -18.06 -8.32
C ARG A 15 -10.68 -19.16 -9.42
N VAL A 16 -10.05 -20.30 -9.16
CA VAL A 16 -9.92 -21.45 -10.07
C VAL A 16 -11.11 -22.45 -10.04
N GLY A 17 -12.31 -21.99 -9.66
CA GLY A 17 -13.54 -22.81 -9.70
C GLY A 17 -13.61 -23.95 -8.67
N ARG A 18 -12.82 -23.87 -7.58
CA ARG A 18 -12.90 -24.77 -6.42
C ARG A 18 -13.66 -24.11 -5.27
N GLU A 19 -14.17 -24.89 -4.33
CA GLU A 19 -14.67 -24.34 -3.06
C GLU A 19 -13.57 -23.57 -2.34
N GLY A 20 -13.93 -22.45 -1.71
CA GLY A 20 -12.99 -21.63 -0.94
C GLY A 20 -12.43 -22.40 0.25
N GLY A 21 -11.19 -22.10 0.61
CA GLY A 21 -10.51 -22.73 1.75
C GLY A 21 -9.31 -21.93 2.23
N PHE A 22 -8.79 -22.28 3.40
CA PHE A 22 -7.60 -21.65 3.96
C PHE A 22 -6.33 -22.29 3.38
N VAL A 23 -5.47 -21.46 2.79
CA VAL A 23 -4.12 -21.85 2.35
C VAL A 23 -3.13 -21.35 3.38
N ARG A 24 -2.19 -22.21 3.80
CA ARG A 24 -1.14 -21.82 4.74
C ARG A 24 -0.15 -20.89 4.03
N ARG A 25 0.15 -19.74 4.65
CA ARG A 25 1.25 -18.86 4.24
C ARG A 25 2.58 -19.62 4.22
N THR A 26 3.34 -19.51 3.13
CA THR A 26 4.66 -20.14 2.98
C THR A 26 5.81 -19.13 2.94
N ASP A 27 5.51 -17.85 2.74
CA ASP A 27 6.49 -16.77 2.77
C ASP A 27 6.64 -16.16 4.18
N PRO A 28 7.84 -15.70 4.59
CA PRO A 28 8.04 -14.96 5.84
C PRO A 28 7.17 -13.71 5.95
N VAL A 29 6.80 -13.29 7.17
CA VAL A 29 6.15 -11.99 7.43
C VAL A 29 7.18 -10.88 7.45
N CYS A 30 8.16 -10.99 8.36
CA CYS A 30 9.37 -10.19 8.35
C CYS A 30 10.48 -10.96 7.63
N TRP A 31 10.92 -10.43 6.49
CA TRP A 31 12.10 -10.94 5.79
C TRP A 31 13.37 -10.48 6.52
N GLY A 32 14.44 -11.28 6.45
CA GLY A 32 15.68 -10.98 7.17
C GLY A 32 15.60 -11.17 8.68
N SER A 33 14.58 -11.87 9.20
CA SER A 33 14.39 -12.20 10.63
C SER A 33 15.55 -12.97 11.26
N ASP A 34 16.41 -13.58 10.44
CA ASP A 34 17.61 -14.28 10.88
C ASP A 34 18.73 -13.32 11.31
N ASP A 35 18.66 -12.05 10.89
CA ASP A 35 19.56 -11.01 11.37
C ASP A 35 19.15 -10.60 12.80
N PRO A 36 20.04 -10.72 13.80
CA PRO A 36 19.73 -10.26 15.15
C PRO A 36 19.51 -8.75 15.24
N GLN A 37 19.97 -7.96 14.27
CA GLN A 37 19.84 -6.51 14.24
C GLN A 37 19.58 -6.01 12.81
N PRO A 38 18.41 -6.31 12.23
CA PRO A 38 18.11 -5.95 10.86
C PRO A 38 18.14 -4.43 10.72
N PRO A 39 18.88 -3.89 9.72
CA PRO A 39 19.08 -2.45 9.59
C PRO A 39 17.74 -1.75 9.34
N GLY A 40 17.40 -0.78 10.19
CA GLY A 40 16.19 0.02 10.00
C GLY A 40 15.67 0.67 11.29
N PRO A 41 14.57 1.42 11.18
CA PRO A 41 14.06 2.26 12.27
C PRO A 41 13.23 1.50 13.32
N LEU A 42 12.74 0.29 13.01
CA LEU A 42 11.91 -0.48 13.92
C LEU A 42 12.75 -1.24 14.96
N SER A 43 12.29 -1.23 16.20
CA SER A 43 12.81 -2.08 17.26
C SER A 43 12.43 -3.55 17.04
N ARG A 44 13.19 -4.48 17.66
CA ARG A 44 12.86 -5.91 17.65
C ARG A 44 11.43 -6.20 18.13
N SER A 45 10.96 -5.50 19.17
CA SER A 45 9.59 -5.65 19.66
C SER A 45 8.51 -5.14 18.69
N GLN A 46 8.83 -4.19 17.81
CA GLN A 46 7.92 -3.76 16.75
C GLN A 46 7.89 -4.77 15.60
N LEU A 47 9.05 -5.32 15.22
CA LEU A 47 9.14 -6.38 14.21
C LEU A 47 8.39 -7.65 14.66
N GLN A 48 8.57 -8.07 15.91
CA GLN A 48 7.85 -9.23 16.45
C GLN A 48 6.32 -9.02 16.43
N ARG A 49 5.84 -7.83 16.82
CA ARG A 49 4.41 -7.52 16.74
C ARG A 49 3.88 -7.53 15.31
N PHE A 50 4.65 -7.02 14.36
CA PHE A 50 4.27 -7.09 12.95
C PHE A 50 4.23 -8.54 12.44
N ASP A 51 5.17 -9.39 12.87
CA ASP A 51 5.23 -10.82 12.55
C ASP A 51 4.02 -11.59 13.12
N ASP A 52 3.66 -11.33 14.38
CA ASP A 52 2.57 -12.01 15.09
C ASP A 52 1.18 -11.52 14.66
N ASP A 53 1.00 -10.20 14.54
CA ASP A 53 -0.32 -9.57 14.36
C ASP A 53 -0.62 -9.22 12.89
N GLY A 54 0.41 -9.16 12.03
CA GLY A 54 0.29 -8.76 10.62
C GLY A 54 0.11 -7.26 10.38
N PHE A 55 0.20 -6.42 11.42
CA PHE A 55 0.17 -4.96 11.30
C PHE A 55 0.99 -4.27 12.40
N LEU A 56 1.32 -2.99 12.18
CA LEU A 56 2.04 -2.16 13.15
C LEU A 56 1.50 -0.73 13.14
N VAL A 57 1.37 -0.14 14.33
CA VAL A 57 1.07 1.29 14.50
C VAL A 57 2.31 1.98 15.04
N VAL A 58 2.73 3.06 14.37
CA VAL A 58 3.87 3.89 14.76
C VAL A 58 3.40 5.34 14.92
N ASP A 59 3.29 5.77 16.17
CA ASP A 59 2.86 7.13 16.49
C ASP A 59 3.91 8.16 16.07
N ARG A 60 3.44 9.26 15.47
CA ARG A 60 4.28 10.42 15.09
C ARG A 60 5.45 10.05 14.19
N LEU A 61 5.28 9.04 13.32
CA LEU A 61 6.29 8.68 12.31
C LEU A 61 6.55 9.84 11.35
N ILE A 62 5.49 10.54 10.95
CA ILE A 62 5.53 11.71 10.06
C ILE A 62 5.24 12.96 10.88
N ASP A 63 6.00 14.02 10.63
CA ASP A 63 5.84 15.30 11.32
C ASP A 63 4.61 16.08 10.82
N GLU A 64 4.14 16.99 11.67
CA GLU A 64 2.94 17.79 11.41
C GLU A 64 3.09 18.72 10.19
N THR A 65 4.30 19.19 9.89
CA THR A 65 4.56 20.05 8.72
C THR A 65 4.37 19.28 7.42
N THR A 66 4.90 18.06 7.34
CA THR A 66 4.73 17.15 6.20
C THR A 66 3.26 16.79 6.01
N ILE A 67 2.55 16.48 7.10
CA ILE A 67 1.11 16.20 7.07
C ILE A 67 0.34 17.41 6.54
N ALA A 68 0.61 18.61 7.06
CA ALA A 68 -0.06 19.84 6.63
C ALA A 68 0.15 20.13 5.13
N ALA A 69 1.37 19.93 4.61
CA ALA A 69 1.66 20.10 3.18
C ALA A 69 0.89 19.11 2.30
N CYS A 70 0.78 17.84 2.72
CA CYS A 70 0.00 16.83 2.00
C CYS A 70 -1.50 17.16 1.98
N LEU A 71 -2.04 17.63 3.11
CA LEU A 71 -3.44 18.05 3.22
C LEU A 71 -3.74 19.28 2.36
N ALA A 72 -2.80 20.24 2.29
CA ALA A 72 -2.93 21.41 1.41
C ALA A 72 -2.95 20.99 -0.07
N GLN A 73 -2.01 20.15 -0.52
CA GLN A 73 -2.01 19.64 -1.90
C GLN A 73 -3.29 18.87 -2.22
N LEU A 74 -3.80 18.08 -1.28
CA LEU A 74 -5.05 17.35 -1.47
C LEU A 74 -6.23 18.32 -1.65
N ALA A 75 -6.32 19.38 -0.84
CA ALA A 75 -7.36 20.39 -0.97
C ALA A 75 -7.30 21.14 -2.31
N GLU A 76 -6.10 21.43 -2.82
CA GLU A 76 -5.91 21.99 -4.17
C GLU A 76 -6.41 21.02 -5.25
N ALA A 77 -6.09 19.73 -5.14
CA ALA A 77 -6.55 18.72 -6.09
C ALA A 77 -8.08 18.55 -6.09
N GLU A 78 -8.73 18.72 -4.94
CA GLU A 78 -10.20 18.71 -4.84
C GLU A 78 -10.86 19.94 -5.47
N ALA A 79 -10.14 21.06 -5.54
CA ALA A 79 -10.64 22.32 -6.11
C ALA A 79 -10.35 22.46 -7.62
N ASP A 80 -9.52 21.59 -8.20
CA ASP A 80 -9.08 21.65 -9.59
C ASP A 80 -9.94 20.74 -10.50
N PRO A 81 -10.81 21.30 -11.36
CA PRO A 81 -11.65 20.51 -12.26
C PRO A 81 -10.86 19.64 -13.25
N THR A 82 -9.64 20.03 -13.60
CA THR A 82 -8.79 19.26 -14.52
C THR A 82 -8.24 18.02 -13.84
N ARG A 83 -7.88 18.12 -12.55
CA ARG A 83 -7.49 16.97 -11.72
C ARG A 83 -8.68 16.05 -11.48
N LEU A 84 -9.86 16.60 -11.19
CA LEU A 84 -11.08 15.80 -10.99
C LEU A 84 -11.54 15.06 -12.26
N ALA A 85 -11.24 15.60 -13.45
CA ALA A 85 -11.54 14.97 -14.73
C ALA A 85 -10.47 13.96 -15.18
N SER A 86 -9.38 13.79 -14.43
CA SER A 86 -8.32 12.83 -14.73
C SER A 86 -8.79 11.39 -14.53
N GLU A 87 -8.28 10.46 -15.34
CA GLU A 87 -8.48 9.01 -15.14
C GLU A 87 -7.94 8.50 -13.79
N LEU A 88 -7.06 9.27 -13.15
CA LEU A 88 -6.51 8.97 -11.83
C LEU A 88 -7.46 9.36 -10.69
N ALA A 89 -8.48 10.17 -10.98
CA ALA A 89 -9.47 10.64 -10.02
C ALA A 89 -10.76 9.82 -10.14
N VAL A 90 -11.19 9.25 -9.02
CA VAL A 90 -12.52 8.64 -8.89
C VAL A 90 -13.39 9.60 -8.11
N THR A 91 -14.45 10.11 -8.75
CA THR A 91 -15.44 11.00 -8.14
C THR A 91 -16.74 10.27 -7.84
N GLU A 92 -17.48 10.73 -6.84
CA GLU A 92 -18.82 10.21 -6.55
C GLU A 92 -19.80 10.66 -7.66
N PRO A 93 -20.54 9.73 -8.29
CA PRO A 93 -21.39 10.04 -9.45
C PRO A 93 -22.41 11.17 -9.21
N ASP A 94 -22.94 11.26 -8.00
CA ASP A 94 -24.03 12.19 -7.67
C ASP A 94 -23.54 13.59 -7.27
N SER A 95 -22.30 13.70 -6.76
CA SER A 95 -21.80 14.96 -6.18
C SER A 95 -20.58 15.53 -6.91
N GLY A 96 -19.91 14.74 -7.75
CA GLY A 96 -18.64 15.12 -8.38
C GLY A 96 -17.47 15.23 -7.39
N LEU A 97 -17.67 14.93 -6.11
CA LEU A 97 -16.64 15.02 -5.09
C LEU A 97 -15.60 13.91 -5.26
N LEU A 98 -14.34 14.24 -5.02
CA LEU A 98 -13.24 13.28 -5.05
C LEU A 98 -13.42 12.21 -3.95
N ARG A 99 -13.42 10.94 -4.37
CA ARG A 99 -13.47 9.77 -3.49
C ARG A 99 -12.13 9.08 -3.38
N SER A 100 -11.44 8.94 -4.51
CA SER A 100 -10.11 8.34 -4.54
C SER A 100 -9.22 9.00 -5.57
N LEU A 101 -7.95 9.13 -5.24
CA LEU A 101 -6.93 9.63 -6.14
C LEU A 101 -5.80 8.61 -6.23
N PHE A 102 -5.54 8.10 -7.43
CA PHE A 102 -4.52 7.08 -7.69
C PHE A 102 -3.20 7.70 -8.15
N ALA A 103 -2.14 6.88 -8.14
CA ALA A 103 -0.81 7.23 -8.63
C ALA A 103 -0.18 8.51 -8.00
N VAL A 104 -0.60 8.89 -6.80
CA VAL A 104 -0.06 10.06 -6.08
C VAL A 104 1.44 9.99 -5.82
N HIS A 105 2.02 8.78 -5.77
CA HIS A 105 3.48 8.59 -5.67
C HIS A 105 4.25 9.08 -6.92
N ALA A 106 3.58 9.24 -8.06
CA ALA A 106 4.15 9.76 -9.30
C ALA A 106 4.03 11.29 -9.42
N ASP A 107 3.35 11.96 -8.49
CA ASP A 107 3.32 13.42 -8.42
C ASP A 107 4.67 13.96 -7.89
N ASP A 108 5.04 15.18 -8.28
CA ASP A 108 6.27 15.84 -7.81
C ASP A 108 6.06 16.66 -6.52
N GLY A 109 4.81 16.80 -6.07
CA GLY A 109 4.44 17.56 -4.88
C GLY A 109 4.61 16.82 -3.54
N PRO A 110 4.06 17.39 -2.45
CA PRO A 110 4.10 16.82 -1.10
C PRO A 110 3.68 15.34 -1.00
N LEU A 111 2.61 14.91 -1.68
CA LEU A 111 2.10 13.53 -1.65
C LEU A 111 3.07 12.54 -2.30
N GLY A 112 3.66 12.92 -3.42
CA GLY A 112 4.69 12.10 -4.08
C GLY A 112 5.97 12.05 -3.27
N SER A 113 6.36 13.18 -2.65
CA SER A 113 7.47 13.23 -1.71
C SER A 113 7.24 12.34 -0.49
N LEU A 114 6.02 12.32 0.06
CA LEU A 114 5.65 11.43 1.17
C LEU A 114 5.83 9.96 0.79
N ALA A 115 5.41 9.55 -0.41
CA ALA A 115 5.57 8.17 -0.87
C ALA A 115 7.04 7.72 -0.95
N ARG A 116 7.99 8.67 -1.03
CA ARG A 116 9.44 8.43 -1.08
C ARG A 116 10.15 8.80 0.22
N ASP A 117 9.41 9.20 1.26
CA ASP A 117 9.98 9.66 2.52
C ASP A 117 10.78 8.53 3.19
N ALA A 118 12.02 8.83 3.57
CA ALA A 118 12.93 7.86 4.17
C ALA A 118 12.34 7.19 5.43
N ARG A 119 11.49 7.90 6.20
CA ARG A 119 10.84 7.37 7.40
C ARG A 119 9.85 6.25 7.07
N LEU A 120 9.24 6.26 5.89
CA LEU A 120 8.37 5.19 5.41
C LEU A 120 9.17 4.12 4.67
N VAL A 121 10.02 4.53 3.72
CA VAL A 121 10.79 3.62 2.88
C VAL A 121 11.71 2.74 3.72
N SER A 122 12.37 3.29 4.74
CA SER A 122 13.25 2.51 5.62
C SER A 122 12.50 1.47 6.45
N VAL A 123 11.23 1.71 6.82
CA VAL A 123 10.39 0.69 7.47
C VAL A 123 10.08 -0.45 6.50
N ALA A 124 9.65 -0.12 5.28
CA ALA A 124 9.34 -1.12 4.26
C ALA A 124 10.57 -1.98 3.90
N ARG A 125 11.72 -1.34 3.66
CA ARG A 125 12.99 -2.05 3.40
C ARG A 125 13.42 -2.95 4.56
N GLN A 126 13.19 -2.52 5.81
CA GLN A 126 13.52 -3.34 6.98
C GLN A 126 12.63 -4.58 7.09
N ILE A 127 11.33 -4.46 6.82
CA ILE A 127 10.37 -5.59 6.86
C ILE A 127 10.57 -6.54 5.69
N LEU A 128 10.89 -6.01 4.51
CA LEU A 128 11.04 -6.80 3.28
C LEU A 128 12.48 -7.26 3.02
N ALA A 129 13.45 -6.76 3.81
CA ALA A 129 14.89 -7.02 3.67
C ALA A 129 15.43 -6.86 2.24
N ASP A 130 14.87 -5.91 1.50
CA ASP A 130 15.23 -5.62 0.11
C ASP A 130 14.98 -4.15 -0.21
N GLU A 131 15.49 -3.72 -1.36
CA GLU A 131 15.04 -2.49 -2.01
C GLU A 131 13.57 -2.59 -2.41
N VAL A 132 12.87 -1.46 -2.37
CA VAL A 132 11.41 -1.41 -2.56
C VAL A 132 11.02 -0.38 -3.61
N TYR A 133 9.90 -0.63 -4.26
CA TYR A 133 9.24 0.32 -5.16
C TYR A 133 7.74 0.38 -4.81
N VAL A 134 7.06 1.44 -5.26
CA VAL A 134 5.63 1.59 -5.06
C VAL A 134 4.88 0.80 -6.14
N HIS A 135 4.24 -0.31 -5.75
CA HIS A 135 3.36 -1.07 -6.64
C HIS A 135 2.09 -0.27 -6.98
N GLN A 136 1.45 0.31 -5.96
CA GLN A 136 0.27 1.16 -6.12
C GLN A 136 0.23 2.23 -5.02
N SER A 137 -0.35 3.39 -5.30
CA SER A 137 -0.67 4.40 -4.29
C SER A 137 -2.08 4.94 -4.50
N ARG A 138 -2.79 5.19 -3.39
CA ARG A 138 -4.14 5.73 -3.42
C ARG A 138 -4.42 6.58 -2.19
N ILE A 139 -5.07 7.72 -2.39
CA ILE A 139 -5.72 8.47 -1.32
C ILE A 139 -7.19 8.07 -1.30
N ASN A 140 -7.71 7.77 -0.11
CA ASN A 140 -9.11 7.42 0.11
C ASN A 140 -9.79 8.49 0.96
N LEU A 141 -10.67 9.28 0.36
CA LEU A 141 -11.45 10.29 1.07
C LEU A 141 -12.74 9.66 1.57
N LYS A 142 -12.81 9.39 2.88
CA LYS A 142 -14.03 8.90 3.55
C LYS A 142 -14.76 10.07 4.18
N ARG A 143 -15.77 10.60 3.47
CA ARG A 143 -16.63 11.67 3.99
C ARG A 143 -17.58 11.13 5.06
N GLY A 144 -17.93 11.97 6.04
CA GLY A 144 -18.72 11.58 7.21
C GLY A 144 -20.17 11.13 6.92
N VAL A 145 -20.67 11.33 5.69
CA VAL A 145 -22.02 10.92 5.27
C VAL A 145 -21.92 10.27 3.89
N GLY A 146 -22.56 9.09 3.71
CA GLY A 146 -22.76 8.47 2.40
C GLY A 146 -21.65 7.55 1.87
N GLY A 147 -20.54 7.37 2.59
CA GLY A 147 -19.47 6.46 2.17
C GLY A 147 -19.90 4.99 2.21
N LYS A 148 -19.85 4.29 1.07
CA LYS A 148 -20.02 2.82 1.04
C LYS A 148 -18.88 2.13 1.80
N GLN A 149 -19.23 1.14 2.59
CA GLN A 149 -18.30 0.26 3.29
C GLN A 149 -17.39 -0.51 2.32
N PHE A 150 -16.15 -0.74 2.72
CA PHE A 150 -15.24 -1.64 2.00
C PHE A 150 -15.43 -3.05 2.58
N PRO A 151 -15.85 -4.04 1.77
CA PRO A 151 -15.95 -5.41 2.25
C PRO A 151 -14.58 -5.94 2.66
N TRP A 152 -14.55 -6.94 3.55
CA TRP A 152 -13.32 -7.64 3.89
C TRP A 152 -12.69 -8.26 2.64
N HIS A 153 -11.39 -8.05 2.47
CA HIS A 153 -10.59 -8.61 1.38
C HIS A 153 -9.12 -8.71 1.83
N SER A 154 -8.34 -9.48 1.08
CA SER A 154 -6.88 -9.51 1.16
C SER A 154 -6.34 -8.85 -0.10
N ASP A 155 -5.59 -7.76 0.02
CA ASP A 155 -5.00 -7.08 -1.12
C ASP A 155 -4.12 -8.03 -1.95
N PHE A 156 -3.34 -8.89 -1.28
CA PHE A 156 -2.51 -9.90 -1.92
C PHE A 156 -3.30 -10.87 -2.83
N GLU A 157 -4.56 -11.19 -2.51
CA GLU A 157 -5.35 -12.09 -3.36
C GLU A 157 -5.65 -11.44 -4.70
N THR A 158 -6.08 -10.18 -4.69
CA THR A 158 -6.34 -9.41 -5.90
C THR A 158 -5.04 -9.19 -6.68
N TRP A 159 -3.96 -8.76 -6.01
CA TRP A 159 -2.67 -8.55 -6.68
C TRP A 159 -2.15 -9.83 -7.35
N HIS A 160 -2.18 -10.97 -6.64
CA HIS A 160 -1.74 -12.25 -7.20
C HIS A 160 -2.61 -12.71 -8.38
N VAL A 161 -3.93 -12.58 -8.28
CA VAL A 161 -4.84 -13.12 -9.31
C VAL A 161 -4.98 -12.20 -10.52
N GLU A 162 -4.97 -10.88 -10.32
CA GLU A 162 -5.27 -9.89 -11.36
C GLU A 162 -3.99 -9.24 -11.94
N ASP A 163 -2.93 -9.10 -11.14
CA ASP A 163 -1.71 -8.37 -11.54
C ASP A 163 -0.49 -9.27 -11.81
N GLY A 164 -0.47 -10.52 -11.31
CA GLY A 164 0.47 -11.58 -11.71
C GLY A 164 1.28 -12.25 -10.62
#